data_AF-A0A3A6NCJ0-F1
#
_entry.id   AF-A0A3A6NCJ0-F1
#
_cell.length_a   1.000
_cell.length_b   1.000
_cell.length_c   1.000
_cell.angle_alpha   90.00
_cell.angle_beta   90.00
_cell.angle_gamma   90.00
#
_symmetry.space_group_name_H-M   'P 1'
#
loop_
_entity.id
_entity.type
_entity.pdbx_description
1 polymer ?
#
loop_
_entity_poly.entity_id
_entity_poly.type
_entity_poly.pdbx_seq_one_letter_code
_entity_poly.pdbx_strand_id
1 'polypeptide(L)'
;MNDHMLKRDVAHHSTMQRMFSYVRTHQQSITYILVTLCAIFYFIYGLGYSSNWALVVSETRGQTFYTASQQVNRILVDLGFVHLVLILIHLALGAIKRKKYYVSNFVLSILSSILMIVISVITLYFNSVLSRMYARITEEEVPAYLYQLHGAGEKSFAVFNMGNILSIFMIVVALFSIEFIIYKWRAQKERAKLIKELLVNHER
;
A
#
# COMPACT_ATOMS: atom_id res chain seq x y z
N MET A 1 -38.12 -24.89 14.67
CA MET A 1 -37.43 -23.57 14.64
C MET A 1 -37.32 -23.13 16.09
N ASN A 2 -36.17 -23.02 16.78
CA ASN A 2 -35.00 -22.25 16.39
C ASN A 2 -33.74 -22.52 17.24
N ASP A 3 -33.60 -23.68 17.86
CA ASP A 3 -32.43 -23.97 18.72
C ASP A 3 -31.11 -24.04 17.92
N HIS A 4 -31.20 -24.48 16.66
CA HIS A 4 -30.07 -24.44 15.72
C HIS A 4 -29.73 -23.04 15.19
N MET A 5 -30.68 -22.09 15.19
CA MET A 5 -30.39 -20.69 14.84
C MET A 5 -29.71 -19.96 16.00
N LEU A 6 -30.20 -20.13 17.23
CA LEU A 6 -29.61 -19.49 18.41
C LEU A 6 -28.15 -19.90 18.67
N LYS A 7 -27.81 -21.18 18.48
CA LYS A 7 -26.41 -21.65 18.59
C LYS A 7 -25.49 -21.09 17.51
N ARG A 8 -25.99 -20.81 16.30
CA ARG A 8 -25.21 -20.19 15.23
C ARG A 8 -24.87 -18.73 15.53
N ASP A 9 -25.82 -17.96 16.04
CA ASP A 9 -25.61 -16.55 16.36
C ASP A 9 -24.65 -16.35 17.54
N VAL A 10 -24.75 -17.18 18.59
CA VAL A 10 -23.82 -17.15 19.72
C VAL A 10 -22.40 -17.55 19.30
N ALA A 11 -22.28 -18.55 18.41
CA ALA A 11 -20.98 -18.96 17.87
C ALA A 11 -20.32 -17.85 17.04
N HIS A 12 -21.05 -17.22 16.11
CA HIS A 12 -20.51 -16.13 15.28
C HIS A 12 -20.08 -14.91 16.09
N HIS A 13 -20.83 -14.56 17.14
CA HIS A 13 -20.47 -13.46 18.04
C HIS A 13 -19.15 -13.75 18.79
N SER A 14 -18.94 -15.00 19.21
CA SER A 14 -17.71 -15.42 19.88
C SER A 14 -16.48 -15.38 18.95
N THR A 15 -16.64 -15.72 17.67
CA THR A 15 -15.53 -15.73 16.70
C THR A 15 -15.09 -14.32 16.33
N MET A 16 -16.04 -13.41 16.12
CA MET A 16 -15.76 -12.02 15.76
C MET A 16 -15.06 -11.27 16.90
N GLN A 17 -15.50 -11.48 18.15
CA GLN A 17 -14.83 -10.91 19.33
C GLN A 17 -13.40 -11.44 19.51
N ARG A 18 -13.18 -12.74 19.26
CA ARG A 18 -11.82 -13.35 19.28
C ARG A 18 -10.92 -12.73 18.21
N MET A 19 -11.43 -12.52 16.99
CA MET A 19 -10.68 -11.84 15.93
C MET A 19 -10.30 -10.41 16.32
N PHE A 20 -11.25 -9.61 16.83
CA PHE A 20 -10.96 -8.24 17.27
C PHE A 20 -9.94 -8.18 18.41
N SER A 21 -10.05 -9.08 19.39
CA SER A 21 -9.08 -9.21 20.47
C SER A 21 -7.68 -9.54 19.95
N TYR A 22 -7.60 -10.47 18.99
CA TYR A 22 -6.33 -10.86 18.37
C TYR A 22 -5.68 -9.69 17.61
N VAL A 23 -6.47 -8.99 16.78
CA VAL A 23 -6.00 -7.82 16.01
C VAL A 23 -5.49 -6.73 16.94
N ARG A 24 -6.20 -6.44 18.03
CA ARG A 24 -5.79 -5.42 19.00
C ARG A 24 -4.48 -5.79 19.70
N THR A 25 -4.30 -7.06 20.03
CA THR A 25 -3.08 -7.55 20.70
C THR A 25 -1.86 -7.51 19.76
N HIS A 26 -2.06 -7.84 18.48
CA HIS A 26 -0.99 -7.96 17.48
C HIS A 26 -0.92 -6.78 16.50
N GLN A 27 -1.62 -5.68 16.80
CA GLN A 27 -1.81 -4.55 15.89
C GLN A 27 -0.49 -4.04 15.30
N GLN A 28 0.55 -3.91 16.13
CA GLN A 28 1.88 -3.46 15.69
C GLN A 28 2.49 -4.34 14.61
N SER A 29 2.49 -5.67 14.81
CA SER A 29 3.03 -6.60 13.84
C SER A 29 2.21 -6.61 12.56
N ILE A 30 0.88 -6.58 12.69
CA ILE A 30 -0.04 -6.54 11.55
C ILE A 30 0.19 -5.28 10.71
N THR A 31 0.22 -4.10 11.32
CA THR A 31 0.48 -2.83 10.61
C THR A 31 1.80 -2.89 9.85
N TYR A 32 2.87 -3.38 10.48
CA TYR A 32 4.17 -3.45 9.82
C TYR A 32 4.25 -4.44 8.68
N ILE A 33 3.62 -5.61 8.84
CA ILE A 33 3.52 -6.59 7.76
C ILE A 33 2.76 -5.98 6.59
N LEU A 34 1.61 -5.34 6.83
CA LEU A 34 0.79 -4.74 5.78
C LEU A 34 1.53 -3.64 5.03
N VAL A 35 2.19 -2.72 5.75
CA VAL A 35 2.99 -1.64 5.14
C VAL A 35 4.15 -2.22 4.33
N THR A 36 4.80 -3.28 4.82
CA THR A 36 5.90 -3.95 4.11
C THR A 36 5.41 -4.62 2.83
N LEU A 37 4.29 -5.34 2.89
CA LEU A 37 3.67 -5.95 1.71
C LEU A 37 3.26 -4.89 0.68
N CYS A 38 2.72 -3.75 1.12
CA CYS A 38 2.41 -2.63 0.23
C CYS A 38 3.67 -2.14 -0.50
N ALA A 39 4.78 -1.91 0.22
CA ALA A 39 6.02 -1.45 -0.39
C ALA A 39 6.58 -2.45 -1.40
N ILE A 40 6.59 -3.75 -1.07
CA ILE A 40 7.09 -4.80 -1.96
C ILE A 40 6.20 -4.92 -3.20
N PHE A 41 4.89 -5.08 -3.03
CA PHE A 41 3.99 -5.26 -4.16
C PHE A 41 3.93 -4.03 -5.05
N TYR A 42 4.00 -2.83 -4.48
CA TYR A 42 4.04 -1.60 -5.26
C TYR A 42 5.33 -1.45 -6.05
N PHE A 43 6.47 -1.80 -5.46
CA PHE A 43 7.75 -1.78 -6.18
C PHE A 43 7.76 -2.79 -7.34
N ILE A 44 7.27 -4.02 -7.12
CA ILE A 44 7.12 -5.04 -8.17
C ILE A 44 6.17 -4.54 -9.28
N TYR A 45 5.04 -3.93 -8.90
CA TYR A 45 4.12 -3.32 -9.85
C TYR A 45 4.80 -2.22 -10.69
N GLY A 46 5.59 -1.35 -10.07
CA GLY A 46 6.37 -0.33 -10.76
C GLY A 46 7.32 -0.94 -11.80
N LEU A 47 8.09 -1.96 -11.42
CA LEU A 47 8.98 -2.67 -12.36
C LEU A 47 8.22 -3.35 -13.50
N GLY A 48 7.00 -3.81 -13.23
CA GLY A 48 6.12 -4.50 -14.17
C GLY A 48 5.23 -3.59 -15.02
N TYR A 49 5.24 -2.27 -14.80
CA TYR A 49 4.22 -1.37 -15.37
C TYR A 49 4.27 -1.30 -16.90
N SER A 50 5.47 -1.31 -17.48
CA SER A 50 5.68 -1.16 -18.93
C SER A 50 6.05 -2.45 -19.65
N SER A 51 6.17 -3.60 -18.96
CA SER A 51 6.82 -4.80 -19.54
C SER A 51 6.06 -5.42 -20.72
N ASN A 52 4.73 -5.49 -20.65
CA ASN A 52 3.96 -6.32 -21.58
C ASN A 52 3.47 -5.61 -22.85
N TRP A 53 3.25 -4.29 -22.80
CA TRP A 53 2.70 -3.54 -23.94
C TRP A 53 3.67 -2.48 -24.46
N ALA A 54 4.70 -2.09 -23.71
CA ALA A 54 5.57 -1.00 -24.13
C ALA A 54 6.45 -1.39 -25.33
N LEU A 55 6.85 -2.65 -25.44
CA LEU A 55 7.61 -3.14 -26.59
C LEU A 55 6.77 -3.05 -27.87
N VAL A 56 5.53 -3.52 -27.82
CA VAL A 56 4.55 -3.45 -28.93
C VAL A 56 4.30 -2.01 -29.37
N VAL A 57 4.11 -1.09 -28.42
CA VAL A 57 3.79 0.32 -28.74
C VAL A 57 5.04 1.14 -29.10
N SER A 58 6.24 0.69 -28.73
CA SER A 58 7.51 1.36 -29.09
C SER A 58 7.90 1.18 -30.55
N GLU A 59 7.47 0.08 -31.18
CA GLU A 59 7.82 -0.25 -32.57
C GLU A 59 6.81 0.31 -33.58
N THR A 60 5.85 1.11 -33.13
CA THR A 60 4.66 1.50 -33.89
C THR A 60 4.37 3.00 -33.80
N ARG A 61 3.28 3.47 -34.43
CA ARG A 61 2.91 4.90 -34.45
C ARG A 61 2.35 5.43 -33.11
N GLY A 62 2.24 4.59 -32.09
CA GLY A 62 1.77 4.95 -30.75
C GLY A 62 2.78 5.73 -29.86
N GLN A 63 3.73 6.44 -30.47
CA GLN A 63 4.87 7.08 -29.80
C GLN A 63 4.46 8.04 -28.67
N THR A 64 3.33 8.75 -28.81
CA THR A 64 2.82 9.67 -27.78
C THR A 64 2.43 8.93 -26.51
N PHE A 65 1.72 7.81 -26.64
CA PHE A 65 1.38 6.97 -25.49
C PHE A 65 2.62 6.32 -24.90
N TYR A 66 3.49 5.76 -25.73
CA TYR A 66 4.74 5.15 -25.29
C TYR A 66 5.58 6.13 -24.44
N THR A 67 5.82 7.33 -24.94
CA THR A 67 6.62 8.35 -24.23
C THR A 67 5.98 8.75 -22.89
N ALA A 68 4.68 9.04 -22.89
CA ALA A 68 3.96 9.40 -21.67
C ALA A 68 4.02 8.26 -20.63
N SER A 69 3.90 7.02 -21.11
CA SER A 69 3.89 5.85 -20.26
C SER A 69 5.26 5.53 -19.66
N GLN A 70 6.36 5.79 -20.37
CA GLN A 70 7.73 5.66 -19.85
C GLN A 70 8.02 6.71 -18.77
N GLN A 71 7.54 7.95 -18.96
CA GLN A 71 7.65 8.99 -17.94
C GLN A 71 6.91 8.59 -16.67
N VAL A 72 5.68 8.08 -16.79
CA VAL A 72 4.91 7.59 -15.65
C VAL A 72 5.62 6.41 -15.00
N ASN A 73 6.07 5.40 -15.77
CA ASN A 73 6.79 4.24 -15.26
C ASN A 73 7.96 4.66 -14.36
N ARG A 74 8.78 5.60 -14.83
CA ARG A 74 9.92 6.13 -14.07
C ARG A 74 9.50 6.74 -12.74
N ILE A 75 8.47 7.59 -12.75
CA ILE A 75 7.93 8.21 -11.52
C ILE A 75 7.42 7.14 -10.55
N LEU A 76 6.67 6.14 -11.03
CA LEU A 76 6.12 5.08 -10.20
C LEU A 76 7.22 4.20 -9.59
N VAL A 77 8.25 3.86 -10.37
CA VAL A 77 9.42 3.10 -9.90
C VAL A 77 10.22 3.90 -8.87
N ASP A 78 10.50 5.17 -9.13
CA ASP A 78 11.26 6.03 -8.20
C ASP A 78 10.53 6.15 -6.86
N LEU A 79 9.21 6.40 -6.89
CA LEU A 79 8.39 6.46 -5.67
C LEU A 79 8.33 5.11 -4.96
N GLY A 80 8.19 4.01 -5.70
CA GLY A 80 8.17 2.66 -5.15
C GLY A 80 9.49 2.29 -4.48
N PHE A 81 10.62 2.68 -5.09
CA PHE A 81 11.95 2.50 -4.53
C PHE A 81 12.14 3.30 -3.24
N VAL A 82 11.79 4.60 -3.26
CA VAL A 82 11.86 5.45 -2.05
C VAL A 82 11.00 4.87 -0.92
N HIS A 83 9.80 4.40 -1.23
CA HIS A 83 8.92 3.76 -0.24
C HIS A 83 9.55 2.48 0.31
N LEU A 84 10.10 1.62 -0.54
CA LEU A 84 10.78 0.39 -0.12
C LEU A 84 11.96 0.69 0.80
N VAL A 85 12.82 1.65 0.44
CA VAL A 85 13.96 2.09 1.28
C VAL A 85 13.48 2.60 2.63
N LEU A 86 12.44 3.43 2.66
CA LEU A 86 11.86 3.94 3.90
C LEU A 86 11.40 2.81 4.84
N ILE A 87 10.74 1.79 4.30
CA ILE A 87 10.31 0.63 5.07
C ILE A 87 11.49 -0.21 5.55
N LEU A 88 12.52 -0.41 4.71
CA LEU A 88 13.73 -1.13 5.11
C LEU A 88 14.45 -0.43 6.28
N ILE A 89 14.57 0.90 6.24
CA ILE A 89 15.11 1.69 7.36
C ILE A 89 14.24 1.47 8.61
N HIS A 90 12.92 1.46 8.44
CA HIS A 90 12.01 1.28 9.55
C HIS A 90 12.13 -0.11 10.21
N LEU A 91 12.30 -1.16 9.41
CA LEU A 91 12.57 -2.52 9.87
C LEU A 91 13.94 -2.62 10.56
N ALA A 92 14.97 -1.98 10.01
CA ALA A 92 16.32 -1.96 10.57
C ALA A 92 16.38 -1.33 11.97
N LEU A 93 15.56 -0.30 12.22
CA LEU A 93 15.43 0.32 13.54
C LEU A 93 14.65 -0.54 14.55
N GLY A 94 14.20 -1.72 14.16
CA GLY A 94 13.54 -2.69 15.02
C GLY A 94 12.14 -2.26 15.43
N ALA A 95 11.45 -1.50 14.57
CA ALA A 95 10.12 -0.98 14.84
C ALA A 95 9.10 -2.09 15.16
N ILE A 96 9.29 -3.32 14.67
CA ILE A 96 8.44 -4.48 14.97
C ILE A 96 8.63 -4.99 16.41
N LYS A 97 9.87 -5.08 16.90
CA LYS A 97 10.19 -5.75 18.17
C LYS A 97 10.12 -4.84 19.40
N ARG A 98 10.32 -3.53 19.22
CA ARG A 98 10.48 -2.59 20.35
C ARG A 98 9.13 -2.19 20.95
N LYS A 99 8.97 -2.39 22.27
CA LYS A 99 7.78 -1.97 23.04
C LYS A 99 7.71 -0.44 23.25
N LYS A 100 8.86 0.25 23.29
CA LYS A 100 8.95 1.71 23.37
C LYS A 100 9.13 2.26 21.95
N TYR A 101 8.23 3.16 21.52
CA TYR A 101 8.41 3.93 20.30
C TYR A 101 9.39 5.06 20.58
N TYR A 102 10.48 5.09 19.81
CA TYR A 102 11.32 6.28 19.72
C TYR A 102 10.66 7.27 18.76
N VAL A 103 11.00 8.56 18.89
CA VAL A 103 10.52 9.61 17.99
C VAL A 103 10.78 9.24 16.52
N SER A 104 11.90 8.60 16.23
CA SER A 104 12.24 8.09 14.89
C SER A 104 11.18 7.14 14.32
N ASN A 105 10.64 6.20 15.10
CA ASN A 105 9.60 5.28 14.63
C ASN A 105 8.28 6.01 14.37
N PHE A 106 7.94 7.02 15.17
CA PHE A 106 6.77 7.86 14.92
C PHE A 106 6.90 8.61 13.60
N VAL A 107 8.03 9.30 13.42
CA VAL A 107 8.31 10.07 12.21
C VAL A 107 8.29 9.17 10.98
N LEU A 108 8.96 8.01 11.02
CA LEU A 108 8.99 7.07 9.91
C LEU A 108 7.62 6.47 9.61
N SER A 109 6.79 6.17 10.63
CA SER A 109 5.42 5.68 10.41
C SER A 109 4.53 6.74 9.76
N ILE A 110 4.64 8.00 10.18
CA ILE A 110 3.91 9.12 9.59
C ILE A 110 4.35 9.34 8.14
N LEU A 111 5.67 9.41 7.90
CA LEU A 111 6.23 9.56 6.56
C LEU A 111 5.79 8.42 5.62
N SER A 112 5.82 7.17 6.10
CA SER A 112 5.37 6.02 5.32
C SER A 112 3.89 6.13 4.98
N SER A 113 3.05 6.52 5.95
CA SER A 113 1.60 6.66 5.74
C SER A 113 1.28 7.76 4.72
N ILE A 114 1.94 8.92 4.82
CA ILE A 114 1.80 10.02 3.86
C ILE A 114 2.26 9.57 2.48
N LEU A 115 3.44 8.94 2.39
CA LEU A 115 4.01 8.49 1.11
C LEU A 115 3.11 7.48 0.42
N MET A 116 2.49 6.54 1.16
CA MET A 116 1.52 5.60 0.57
C MET A 116 0.29 6.31 -0.02
N ILE A 117 -0.23 7.33 0.67
CA ILE A 117 -1.36 8.13 0.16
C ILE A 117 -0.95 8.86 -1.11
N VAL A 118 0.21 9.53 -1.10
CA VAL A 118 0.74 10.27 -2.26
C VAL A 118 0.93 9.34 -3.45
N ILE A 119 1.58 8.19 -3.25
CA ILE A 119 1.75 7.16 -4.27
C ILE A 119 0.40 6.75 -4.85
N SER A 120 -0.57 6.41 -4.01
CA SER A 120 -1.88 5.94 -4.43
C SER A 120 -2.61 6.97 -5.30
N VAL A 121 -2.58 8.25 -4.90
CA VAL A 121 -3.21 9.34 -5.66
C VAL A 121 -2.53 9.52 -7.02
N ILE A 122 -1.19 9.51 -7.05
CA ILE A 122 -0.41 9.64 -8.28
C ILE A 122 -0.70 8.48 -9.23
N THR A 123 -0.71 7.25 -8.73
CA THR A 123 -1.00 6.04 -9.53
C THR A 123 -2.41 6.12 -10.11
N LEU A 124 -3.43 6.44 -9.31
CA LEU A 124 -4.81 6.58 -9.78
C LEU A 124 -4.94 7.66 -10.86
N TYR A 125 -4.29 8.82 -10.66
CA TYR A 125 -4.29 9.89 -11.64
C TYR A 125 -3.69 9.45 -12.98
N PHE A 126 -2.46 8.94 -12.98
CA PHE A 126 -1.79 8.54 -14.21
C PHE A 126 -2.47 7.36 -14.91
N ASN A 127 -2.96 6.37 -14.15
CA ASN A 127 -3.72 5.27 -14.73
C ASN A 127 -5.01 5.75 -15.39
N SER A 128 -5.70 6.76 -14.82
CA SER A 128 -6.90 7.32 -15.43
C SER A 128 -6.63 8.03 -16.77
N VAL A 129 -5.46 8.64 -16.91
CA VAL A 129 -5.05 9.34 -18.14
C VAL A 129 -4.55 8.33 -19.17
N LEU A 130 -3.60 7.48 -18.77
CA LEU A 130 -2.97 6.51 -19.66
C LEU A 130 -3.94 5.43 -20.13
N SER A 131 -4.88 4.96 -19.30
CA SER A 131 -5.91 4.02 -19.74
C SER A 131 -6.76 4.61 -20.88
N ARG A 132 -7.12 5.90 -20.80
CA ARG A 132 -7.86 6.60 -21.86
C ARG A 132 -7.03 6.78 -23.13
N MET A 133 -5.75 7.12 -22.99
CA MET A 133 -4.83 7.20 -24.12
C MET A 133 -4.66 5.83 -24.79
N TYR A 134 -4.44 4.78 -24.00
CA TYR A 134 -4.29 3.41 -24.48
C TYR A 134 -5.53 2.95 -25.22
N ALA A 135 -6.73 3.22 -24.69
CA ALA A 135 -7.99 2.87 -25.34
C ALA A 135 -8.14 3.48 -26.74
N ARG A 136 -7.63 4.70 -26.95
CA ARG A 136 -7.72 5.42 -28.23
C ARG A 136 -6.76 4.92 -29.32
N ILE A 137 -5.75 4.13 -28.95
CA ILE A 137 -4.83 3.53 -29.93
C ILE A 137 -5.63 2.62 -30.86
N THR A 138 -5.61 2.94 -32.15
CA THR A 138 -6.32 2.24 -33.21
C THR A 138 -5.48 1.09 -33.79
N GLU A 139 -6.12 0.17 -34.51
CA GLU A 139 -5.42 -0.93 -35.20
C GLU A 139 -4.50 -0.45 -36.32
N GLU A 140 -4.79 0.73 -36.90
CA GLU A 140 -3.89 1.38 -37.87
C GLU A 140 -2.58 1.85 -37.23
N GLU A 141 -2.63 2.25 -35.95
CA GLU A 141 -1.45 2.65 -35.20
C GLU A 141 -0.70 1.44 -34.65
N VAL A 142 -1.43 0.46 -34.08
CA VAL A 142 -0.87 -0.76 -33.51
C VAL A 142 -1.72 -1.96 -33.95
N PRO A 143 -1.31 -2.67 -35.01
CA PRO A 143 -2.02 -3.85 -35.48
C PRO A 143 -2.18 -4.91 -34.39
N ALA A 144 -3.36 -5.52 -34.32
CA ALA A 144 -3.72 -6.49 -33.27
C ALA A 144 -2.74 -7.69 -33.19
N TYR A 145 -2.19 -8.13 -34.33
CA TYR A 145 -1.27 -9.26 -34.39
C TYR A 145 0.07 -9.00 -33.66
N LEU A 146 0.49 -7.74 -33.48
CA LEU A 146 1.72 -7.43 -32.76
C LEU A 146 1.57 -7.72 -31.26
N TYR A 147 0.38 -7.54 -30.68
CA TYR A 147 0.11 -7.96 -29.30
C TYR A 147 0.27 -9.47 -29.14
N GLN A 148 -0.17 -10.26 -30.13
CA GLN A 148 -0.01 -11.71 -30.12
C GLN A 148 1.47 -12.12 -30.30
N LEU A 149 2.18 -11.48 -31.23
CA LEU A 149 3.58 -11.77 -31.53
C LEU A 149 4.51 -11.55 -30.34
N HIS A 150 4.25 -10.53 -29.53
CA HIS A 150 5.04 -10.21 -28.34
C HIS A 150 4.52 -10.88 -27.05
N GLY A 151 3.63 -11.87 -27.17
CA GLY A 151 3.12 -12.64 -26.03
C GLY A 151 2.17 -11.86 -25.11
N ALA A 152 1.76 -10.65 -25.50
CA ALA A 152 0.74 -9.87 -24.79
C ALA A 152 -0.68 -10.41 -25.07
N GLY A 153 -0.85 -11.19 -26.14
CA GLY A 153 -2.13 -11.74 -26.57
C GLY A 153 -2.99 -10.64 -27.19
N GLU A 154 -3.87 -10.07 -26.38
CA GLU A 154 -4.78 -8.99 -26.78
C GLU A 154 -4.50 -7.71 -26.00
N LYS A 155 -5.07 -6.59 -26.47
CA LYS A 155 -4.99 -5.30 -25.79
C LYS A 155 -5.53 -5.41 -24.36
N SER A 156 -4.64 -5.34 -23.37
CA SER A 156 -4.97 -5.62 -21.97
C SER A 156 -4.88 -4.39 -21.08
N PHE A 157 -5.88 -4.20 -20.22
CA PHE A 157 -5.93 -3.13 -19.22
C PHE A 157 -5.56 -3.62 -17.80
N ALA A 158 -5.09 -4.87 -17.69
CA ALA A 158 -4.81 -5.50 -16.39
C ALA A 158 -3.82 -4.71 -15.53
N VAL A 159 -2.80 -4.10 -16.14
CA VAL A 159 -1.83 -3.28 -15.43
C VAL A 159 -2.48 -2.06 -14.74
N PHE A 160 -3.40 -1.37 -15.42
CA PHE A 160 -4.10 -0.22 -14.85
C PHE A 160 -5.02 -0.65 -13.71
N ASN A 161 -5.73 -1.78 -13.89
CA ASN A 161 -6.61 -2.34 -12.86
C ASN A 161 -5.82 -2.77 -11.62
N MET A 162 -4.68 -3.44 -11.79
CA MET A 162 -3.81 -3.86 -10.70
C MET A 162 -3.28 -2.64 -9.93
N GLY A 163 -2.82 -1.61 -10.64
CA GLY A 163 -2.38 -0.36 -10.02
C GLY A 163 -3.48 0.34 -9.21
N ASN A 164 -4.72 0.35 -9.72
CA ASN A 164 -5.86 0.95 -9.03
C ASN A 164 -6.24 0.16 -7.77
N ILE A 165 -6.29 -1.17 -7.85
CA ILE A 165 -6.54 -2.05 -6.69
C ILE A 165 -5.47 -1.84 -5.62
N LEU A 166 -4.21 -1.82 -6.03
CA LEU A 166 -3.09 -1.62 -5.12
C LEU A 166 -3.13 -0.24 -4.46
N SER A 167 -3.51 0.80 -5.21
CA SER A 167 -3.70 2.16 -4.68
C SER A 167 -4.78 2.23 -3.60
N ILE A 168 -5.94 1.60 -3.85
CA ILE A 168 -7.02 1.52 -2.85
C ILE A 168 -6.53 0.77 -1.60
N PHE A 169 -5.85 -0.36 -1.78
CA PHE A 169 -5.31 -1.14 -0.68
C PHE A 169 -4.30 -0.32 0.14
N MET A 170 -3.39 0.40 -0.52
CA MET A 170 -2.41 1.28 0.13
C MET A 170 -3.08 2.40 0.93
N ILE A 171 -4.16 3.02 0.42
CA ILE A 171 -4.94 4.01 1.19
C ILE A 171 -5.51 3.39 2.46
N VAL A 172 -6.12 2.20 2.36
CA VAL A 172 -6.68 1.50 3.53
C VAL A 172 -5.60 1.19 4.57
N VAL A 173 -4.45 0.69 4.13
CA VAL A 173 -3.31 0.40 5.03
C VAL A 173 -2.74 1.69 5.64
N ALA A 174 -2.74 2.81 4.90
CA ALA A 174 -2.30 4.11 5.42
C ALA A 174 -3.21 4.59 6.55
N LEU A 175 -4.52 4.50 6.37
CA LEU A 175 -5.50 4.88 7.39
C LEU A 175 -5.37 4.01 8.65
N PHE A 176 -5.21 2.70 8.48
CA PHE A 176 -4.97 1.77 9.59
C PHE A 176 -3.66 2.08 10.33
N SER A 177 -2.60 2.43 9.59
CA SER A 177 -1.33 2.87 10.16
C SER A 177 -1.47 4.18 10.95
N ILE A 178 -2.20 5.17 10.42
CA ILE A 178 -2.48 6.44 11.11
C ILE A 178 -3.24 6.21 12.41
N GLU A 179 -4.29 5.38 12.41
CA GLU A 179 -5.04 5.03 13.61
C GLU A 179 -4.12 4.41 14.68
N PHE A 180 -3.27 3.46 14.26
CA PHE A 180 -2.30 2.82 15.14
C PHE A 180 -1.27 3.81 15.72
N ILE A 181 -0.78 4.75 14.91
CA ILE A 181 0.11 5.83 15.35
C ILE A 181 -0.57 6.68 16.43
N ILE A 182 -1.83 7.10 16.22
CA ILE A 182 -2.59 7.89 17.18
C ILE A 182 -2.75 7.12 18.51
N TYR A 183 -3.10 5.84 18.44
CA TYR A 183 -3.21 4.99 19.63
C TYR A 183 -1.89 4.91 20.40
N LYS A 184 -0.77 4.65 19.71
CA LYS A 184 0.56 4.59 20.33
C LYS A 184 0.95 5.92 20.96
N TRP A 185 0.63 7.04 20.31
CA TRP A 185 0.94 8.38 20.80
C TRP A 185 0.22 8.66 22.13
N ARG A 186 -1.08 8.34 22.22
CA ARG A 186 -1.86 8.46 23.46
C ARG A 186 -1.29 7.58 24.57
N ALA A 187 -0.99 6.32 24.28
CA ALA A 187 -0.43 5.39 25.26
C ALA A 187 0.95 5.84 25.78
N GLN A 188 1.77 6.51 24.95
CA GLN A 188 3.03 7.07 25.41
C GLN A 188 2.84 8.31 26.29
N LYS A 189 1.90 9.20 25.96
CA LYS A 189 1.56 10.34 26.81
C LYS A 189 1.08 9.91 28.20
N GLU A 190 0.21 8.90 28.27
CA GLU A 190 -0.27 8.34 29.54
C GLU A 190 0.86 7.75 30.38
N ARG A 191 1.77 6.99 29.75
CA ARG A 191 2.95 6.45 30.44
C ARG A 191 3.86 7.54 30.98
N ALA A 192 4.11 8.58 30.19
CA ALA A 192 4.93 9.71 30.63
C ALA A 192 4.32 10.43 31.84
N LYS A 193 2.98 10.58 31.86
CA LYS A 193 2.25 11.15 33.00
C LYS A 193 2.38 10.28 34.26
N LEU A 194 2.15 8.98 34.15
CA LEU A 194 2.25 8.04 35.27
C LEU A 194 3.66 7.99 35.86
N ILE A 195 4.70 8.00 35.02
CA ILE A 195 6.09 8.04 35.48
C ILE A 195 6.37 9.33 36.26
N LYS A 196 5.87 10.47 35.78
CA LYS A 196 6.01 11.76 36.47
C LYS A 196 5.33 11.74 37.85
N GLU A 197 4.12 11.17 37.94
CA GLU A 197 3.39 11.03 39.20
C GLU A 197 4.12 10.10 40.19
N LEU A 198 4.68 8.98 39.72
CA LEU A 198 5.45 8.05 40.54
C LEU A 198 6.74 8.68 41.09
N LEU A 199 7.45 9.48 40.28
CA LEU A 199 8.67 10.16 40.71
C LEU A 199 8.37 11.22 41.80
N VAL A 200 7.33 12.04 41.61
CA VAL A 200 6.91 13.05 42.59
C VAL A 200 6.49 12.42 43.92
N ASN A 201 5.85 11.24 43.89
CA ASN A 201 5.45 10.53 45.10
C ASN A 201 6.61 9.79 45.81
N HIS A 202 7.74 9.56 45.12
CA HIS A 202 8.95 9.00 45.74
C HIS A 202 9.86 10.07 46.36
N GLU A 203 9.72 11.33 45.94
CA GLU A 203 10.49 12.47 46.46
C GLU A 203 9.83 13.14 47.69
N ARG A 204 8.62 12.73 48.07
CA ARG A 204 7.90 13.17 49.28
C ARG A 204 7.97 12.12 50.38
#